data_AF-A0A166UYP7-F1
#
_entry.id   AF-A0A166UYP7-F1
#
_cell.length_a   1.000
_cell.length_b   1.000
_cell.length_c   1.000
_cell.angle_alpha   90.00
_cell.angle_beta   90.00
_cell.angle_gamma   90.00
#
_symmetry.space_group_name_H-M   'P 1'
#
loop_
_entity.id
_entity.type
_entity.pdbx_description
1 polymer ?
#
loop_
_entity_poly.entity_id
_entity_poly.type
_entity_poly.pdbx_seq_one_letter_code
_entity_poly.pdbx_strand_id
1 'polypeptide(L)'
;MSSTHARVREEGTSRFPRLTSYVTIKLDPVESVEILEDDEATTAAQGAVSKVYVGYIANWDDEEDEENANYLIHLLRSGLPKSSPEEFIEEDMCIPVFPNTDHPSRKPITPSDPLPISWTHCYH
;
A
#
# COMPACT_ATOMS: atom_id res chain seq x y z
N MET A 1 -34.72 19.02 0.95
CA MET A 1 -33.42 19.19 1.63
C MET A 1 -33.18 17.94 2.46
N SER A 2 -32.51 16.94 1.90
CA SER A 2 -32.23 15.67 2.59
C SER A 2 -30.77 15.72 3.01
N SER A 3 -30.55 15.86 4.32
CA SER A 3 -29.24 15.90 4.94
C SER A 3 -28.61 14.52 4.84
N THR A 4 -27.58 14.39 4.00
CA THR A 4 -26.72 13.20 3.97
C THR A 4 -25.95 13.13 5.27
N HIS A 5 -26.38 12.27 6.19
CA HIS A 5 -25.56 11.89 7.32
C HIS A 5 -24.30 11.22 6.77
N ALA A 6 -23.19 11.97 6.70
CA ALA A 6 -21.86 11.38 6.64
C ALA A 6 -21.74 10.51 7.90
N ARG A 7 -21.75 9.18 7.71
CA ARG A 7 -21.40 8.25 8.77
C ARG A 7 -19.97 8.60 9.18
N VAL A 8 -19.81 9.22 10.35
CA VAL A 8 -18.51 9.35 11.00
C VAL A 8 -18.01 7.92 11.20
N ARG A 9 -16.90 7.61 10.53
CA ARG A 9 -16.25 6.29 10.57
C ARG A 9 -15.68 6.10 11.97
N GLU A 10 -16.17 5.09 12.67
CA GLU A 10 -15.58 4.65 13.94
C GLU A 10 -14.22 3.99 13.60
N GLU A 11 -13.13 4.69 13.89
CA GLU A 11 -11.79 4.11 13.85
C GLU A 11 -11.71 3.00 14.91
N GLY A 12 -11.21 1.82 14.52
CA GLY A 12 -10.85 0.75 15.46
C GLY A 12 -11.78 -0.47 15.56
N THR A 13 -12.81 -0.63 14.73
CA THR A 13 -13.71 -1.82 14.84
C THR A 13 -13.21 -3.09 14.16
N SER A 14 -12.20 -3.01 13.27
CA SER A 14 -11.70 -4.18 12.51
C SER A 14 -10.31 -4.58 12.99
N ARG A 15 -10.15 -5.83 13.43
CA ARG A 15 -8.85 -6.42 13.78
C ARG A 15 -7.94 -6.66 12.56
N PHE A 16 -8.53 -6.63 11.38
CA PHE A 16 -7.90 -6.96 10.11
C PHE A 16 -7.97 -5.80 9.12
N PRO A 17 -6.95 -5.59 8.27
CA PRO A 17 -7.03 -4.68 7.14
C PRO A 17 -8.26 -4.99 6.26
N ARG A 18 -8.96 -3.94 5.82
CA ARG A 18 -10.12 -4.13 4.94
C ARG A 18 -9.64 -4.41 3.51
N LEU A 19 -10.25 -5.38 2.85
CA LEU A 19 -10.07 -5.56 1.41
C LEU A 19 -10.49 -4.30 0.66
N THR A 20 -9.86 -4.06 -0.48
CA THR A 20 -10.13 -2.89 -1.34
C THR A 20 -9.91 -1.54 -0.66
N SER A 21 -8.94 -1.49 0.26
CA SER A 21 -8.57 -0.26 0.98
C SER A 21 -7.09 0.05 0.87
N TYR A 22 -6.75 1.33 1.04
CA TYR A 22 -5.37 1.78 1.15
C TYR A 22 -4.94 1.75 2.61
N VAL A 23 -3.72 1.27 2.84
CA VAL A 23 -3.09 1.21 4.17
C VAL A 23 -1.69 1.81 4.12
N THR A 24 -1.24 2.38 5.23
CA THR A 24 0.17 2.71 5.43
C THR A 24 0.89 1.56 6.09
N ILE A 25 2.03 1.18 5.54
CA ILE A 25 2.87 0.07 6.03
C ILE A 25 4.18 0.65 6.51
N LYS A 26 4.60 0.29 7.71
CA LYS A 26 5.90 0.64 8.25
C LYS A 26 6.50 -0.62 8.85
N LEU A 27 7.68 -0.98 8.36
CA LEU A 27 8.43 -2.12 8.86
C LEU A 27 9.45 -1.64 9.88
N ASP A 28 9.56 -2.35 11.00
CA ASP A 28 10.71 -2.24 11.89
C ASP A 28 11.76 -3.25 11.42
N PRO A 29 12.88 -2.82 10.81
CA PRO A 29 13.84 -3.73 10.23
C PRO A 29 14.45 -4.71 11.24
N VAL A 30 14.67 -4.28 12.49
CA VAL A 30 15.33 -5.11 13.51
C VAL A 30 14.37 -6.17 14.04
N GLU A 31 13.15 -5.76 14.43
CA GLU A 31 12.12 -6.70 14.87
C GLU A 31 11.75 -7.70 13.75
N SER A 32 11.76 -7.25 12.49
CA SER A 32 11.43 -8.12 11.34
C SER A 32 12.41 -9.27 11.15
N VAL A 33 13.65 -9.14 11.61
CA VAL A 33 14.70 -10.18 11.45
C VAL A 33 15.03 -10.90 12.76
N GLU A 34 14.48 -10.47 13.90
CA GLU A 34 14.77 -11.05 15.21
C GLU A 34 14.42 -12.55 15.24
N ILE A 35 13.32 -12.95 14.61
CA ILE A 35 12.87 -14.34 14.51
C ILE A 35 13.87 -15.27 13.83
N LEU A 36 14.80 -14.71 13.04
CA LEU A 36 15.82 -15.49 12.35
C LEU A 36 16.99 -15.87 13.27
N GLU A 37 17.10 -15.24 14.45
CA GLU A 37 18.21 -15.42 15.40
C GLU A 37 19.59 -15.31 14.74
N ASP A 38 19.72 -14.41 13.76
CA ASP A 38 20.91 -14.21 12.93
C ASP A 38 21.58 -12.86 13.24
N ASP A 39 22.80 -12.93 13.79
CA ASP A 39 23.61 -11.76 14.16
C ASP A 39 24.00 -10.90 12.95
N GLU A 40 24.25 -11.51 11.79
CA GLU A 40 24.59 -10.78 10.56
C GLU A 40 23.37 -10.01 10.05
N ALA A 41 22.21 -10.67 10.01
CA ALA A 41 20.94 -10.05 9.61
C ALA A 41 20.56 -8.91 10.55
N THR A 42 20.70 -9.13 11.87
CA THR A 42 20.42 -8.11 12.90
C THR A 42 21.34 -6.90 12.74
N THR A 43 22.64 -7.13 12.52
CA THR A 43 23.62 -6.05 12.31
C THR A 43 23.28 -5.25 11.04
N ALA A 44 22.92 -5.92 9.94
CA ALA A 44 22.50 -5.25 8.72
C ALA A 44 21.21 -4.44 8.92
N ALA A 45 20.24 -4.97 9.67
CA ALA A 45 18.97 -4.32 9.96
C ALA A 45 19.12 -3.04 10.81
N GLN A 46 20.09 -2.98 11.72
CA GLN A 46 20.37 -1.76 12.50
C GLN A 46 20.76 -0.56 11.62
N GLY A 47 21.36 -0.81 10.45
CA GLY A 47 21.69 0.22 9.47
C GLY A 47 20.55 0.58 8.50
N ALA A 48 19.44 -0.17 8.54
CA ALA A 48 18.36 0.00 7.57
C ALA A 48 17.43 1.17 7.95
N VAL A 49 17.01 1.93 6.93
CA VAL A 49 16.06 3.04 7.11
C VAL A 49 14.64 2.51 7.06
N SER A 50 13.90 2.61 8.16
CA SER A 50 12.45 2.37 8.18
C SER A 50 11.73 3.46 7.38
N LYS A 51 10.98 3.03 6.35
CA LYS A 51 10.17 3.90 5.50
C LYS A 51 8.70 3.59 5.69
N VAL A 52 7.87 4.61 5.46
CA VAL A 52 6.42 4.42 5.33
C VAL A 52 6.13 4.16 3.87
N TYR A 53 5.39 3.09 3.60
CA TYR A 53 4.86 2.74 2.30
C TYR A 53 3.34 2.90 2.32
N VAL A 54 2.74 3.09 1.15
CA VAL A 54 1.29 2.98 1.00
C VAL A 54 1.01 1.76 0.13
N GLY A 55 0.09 0.91 0.56
CA GLY A 55 -0.32 -0.30 -0.15
C GLY A 55 -1.83 -0.35 -0.33
N TYR A 56 -2.28 -0.98 -1.41
CA TYR A 56 -3.67 -1.33 -1.64
C TYR A 56 -3.87 -2.82 -1.34
N ILE A 57 -4.82 -3.14 -0.46
CA ILE A 57 -5.17 -4.52 -0.12
C ILE A 57 -6.06 -5.08 -1.24
N ALA A 58 -5.46 -5.88 -2.13
CA ALA A 58 -6.12 -6.39 -3.33
C ALA A 58 -6.94 -7.65 -3.04
N ASN A 59 -6.38 -8.56 -2.26
CA ASN A 59 -7.02 -9.81 -1.89
C ASN A 59 -6.48 -10.31 -0.55
N TRP A 60 -7.17 -11.30 0.01
CA TRP A 60 -6.61 -12.20 1.01
C TRP A 60 -6.42 -13.58 0.38
N ASP A 61 -5.41 -14.31 0.80
CA ASP A 61 -5.28 -15.72 0.44
C ASP A 61 -5.89 -16.56 1.56
N ASP A 62 -6.72 -17.53 1.18
CA ASP A 62 -7.36 -18.46 2.10
C ASP A 62 -6.44 -19.67 2.40
N GLU A 63 -5.18 -19.65 1.96
CA GLU A 63 -4.21 -20.68 2.35
C GLU A 63 -4.13 -20.79 3.88
N GLU A 64 -4.45 -22.00 4.38
CA GLU A 64 -4.65 -22.39 5.78
C GLU A 64 -3.35 -22.33 6.60
N ASP A 65 -2.76 -21.14 6.75
CA ASP A 65 -1.93 -20.86 7.93
C ASP A 65 -2.86 -20.37 9.04
N GLU A 66 -3.19 -21.25 9.98
CA GLU A 66 -4.08 -20.92 11.10
C GLU A 66 -3.53 -19.76 11.98
N GLU A 67 -2.23 -19.48 11.89
CA GLU A 67 -1.57 -18.44 12.69
C GLU A 67 -1.46 -17.08 11.99
N ASN A 68 -1.50 -17.04 10.65
CA ASN A 68 -1.25 -15.81 9.88
C ASN A 68 -2.31 -15.54 8.80
N ALA A 69 -2.78 -14.29 8.72
CA ALA A 69 -3.62 -13.85 7.62
C ALA A 69 -2.78 -13.39 6.42
N ASN A 70 -2.92 -14.08 5.29
CA ASN A 70 -2.21 -13.76 4.06
C ASN A 70 -2.93 -12.66 3.28
N TYR A 71 -2.22 -11.58 2.94
CA TYR A 71 -2.74 -10.47 2.15
C TYR A 71 -1.91 -10.24 0.90
N LEU A 72 -2.59 -10.11 -0.24
CA LEU A 72 -1.99 -9.55 -1.44
C LEU A 72 -2.06 -8.02 -1.38
N ILE A 73 -0.88 -7.39 -1.32
CA ILE A 73 -0.75 -5.95 -1.21
C ILE A 73 -0.04 -5.38 -2.46
N HIS A 74 -0.73 -4.49 -3.18
CA HIS A 74 -0.12 -3.73 -4.27
C HIS A 74 0.46 -2.42 -3.73
N LEU A 75 1.79 -2.31 -3.68
CA LEU A 75 2.46 -1.08 -3.22
C LEU A 75 2.29 0.06 -4.21
N LEU A 76 1.96 1.25 -3.68
CA LEU A 76 1.83 2.45 -4.46
C LEU A 76 3.21 3.01 -4.76
N ARG A 77 3.42 3.36 -6.03
CA ARG A 77 4.65 4.01 -6.47
C ARG A 77 4.44 5.50 -6.61
N SER A 78 5.53 6.25 -6.43
CA SER A 78 5.57 7.65 -6.83
C SER A 78 6.14 7.76 -8.24
N GLY A 79 5.40 8.43 -9.13
CA GLY A 79 5.75 8.55 -10.55
C GLY A 79 5.29 7.36 -11.42
N LEU A 80 5.36 7.57 -12.73
CA LEU A 80 5.03 6.56 -13.74
C LEU A 80 6.01 5.37 -13.68
N PRO A 81 5.56 4.14 -13.98
CA PRO A 81 6.46 3.03 -14.23
C PRO A 81 7.45 3.35 -15.33
N LYS A 82 8.65 2.77 -15.25
CA LYS A 82 9.53 2.71 -16.42
C LYS A 82 8.95 1.72 -17.43
N SER A 83 8.98 2.08 -18.70
CA SER A 83 8.67 1.14 -19.77
C SER A 83 9.69 -0.01 -19.80
N SER A 84 9.21 -1.20 -20.11
CA SER A 84 10.00 -2.41 -20.30
C SER A 84 9.40 -3.21 -21.45
N PRO A 85 9.98 -3.11 -22.67
CA PRO A 85 9.49 -3.87 -23.83
C PRO A 85 9.59 -5.38 -23.64
N GLU A 86 10.59 -5.86 -22.90
CA GLU A 86 10.78 -7.30 -22.62
C GLU A 86 9.64 -7.87 -21.77
N GLU A 87 9.10 -7.06 -20.86
CA GLU A 87 7.96 -7.42 -20.00
C GLU A 87 6.62 -6.92 -20.56
N PHE A 88 6.63 -6.31 -21.75
CA PHE A 88 5.46 -5.66 -22.37
C PHE A 88 4.80 -4.61 -21.47
N ILE A 89 5.60 -3.85 -20.72
CA ILE A 89 5.14 -2.79 -19.81
C ILE A 89 5.37 -1.43 -20.47
N GLU A 90 4.29 -0.65 -20.59
CA GLU A 90 4.36 0.76 -21.02
C GLU A 90 4.18 1.71 -19.82
N GLU A 91 4.65 2.95 -19.94
CA GLU A 91 4.59 3.94 -18.85
C GLU A 91 3.14 4.26 -18.41
N ASP A 92 2.17 4.10 -19.31
CA ASP A 92 0.76 4.35 -19.05
C ASP A 92 -0.01 3.10 -18.56
N MET A 93 0.69 1.99 -18.29
CA MET A 93 0.11 0.79 -17.69
C MET A 93 -0.03 0.90 -16.16
N CYS A 94 -0.44 2.07 -15.66
CA CYS A 94 -0.71 2.33 -14.25
C CYS A 94 -2.02 3.10 -14.09
N ILE A 95 -2.50 3.31 -12.87
CA ILE A 95 -3.70 4.14 -12.61
C ILE A 95 -3.34 5.21 -11.58
N PRO A 96 -3.54 6.50 -11.88
CA PRO A 96 -3.23 7.54 -10.90
C PRO A 96 -4.17 7.42 -9.69
N VAL A 97 -3.67 7.80 -8.52
CA VAL A 97 -4.47 7.83 -7.29
C VAL A 97 -4.64 9.29 -6.86
N PHE A 98 -5.89 9.70 -6.63
CA PHE A 98 -6.21 11.08 -6.26
C PHE A 98 -5.40 11.51 -5.02
N PRO A 99 -4.78 12.71 -5.01
CA PRO A 99 -5.05 13.87 -5.88
C PRO A 99 -4.33 13.87 -7.24
N ASN A 100 -3.54 12.84 -7.56
CA ASN A 100 -2.84 12.80 -8.83
C ASN A 100 -3.83 12.67 -10.00
N THR A 101 -3.76 13.59 -10.96
CA THR A 101 -4.54 13.54 -12.21
C THR A 101 -3.65 13.39 -13.44
N ASP A 102 -2.34 13.25 -13.24
CA ASP A 102 -1.34 13.23 -14.29
C ASP A 102 -1.22 11.82 -14.89
N HIS A 103 -2.12 11.48 -15.82
CA HIS A 103 -2.04 10.25 -16.60
C HIS A 103 -2.69 10.47 -17.97
N PRO A 104 -2.09 9.98 -19.06
CA PRO A 104 -2.56 10.28 -20.41
C PRO A 104 -3.97 9.75 -20.72
N SER A 105 -4.31 8.57 -20.21
CA SER A 105 -5.53 7.84 -20.61
C SER A 105 -6.50 7.45 -19.49
N ARG A 106 -6.08 7.38 -18.23
CA ARG A 106 -6.85 6.79 -17.13
C ARG A 106 -7.24 7.84 -16.09
N LYS A 107 -8.49 7.74 -15.61
CA LYS A 107 -8.99 8.60 -14.53
C LYS A 107 -8.44 8.14 -13.17
N PRO A 108 -8.25 9.06 -12.23
CA PRO A 108 -7.76 8.69 -10.90
C PRO A 108 -8.75 7.83 -10.13
N ILE A 109 -8.21 6.88 -9.37
CA ILE A 109 -8.94 6.21 -8.29
C ILE A 109 -9.01 7.19 -7.13
N THR A 110 -10.20 7.36 -6.55
CA THR A 110 -10.40 8.19 -5.35
C THR A 110 -10.49 7.28 -4.13
N PRO A 111 -9.46 7.28 -3.26
CA PRO A 111 -9.52 6.60 -1.98
C PRO A 111 -10.71 7.11 -1.14
N SER A 112 -11.33 6.23 -0.36
CA SER A 112 -12.39 6.66 0.59
C SER A 112 -11.82 7.52 1.72
N ASP A 113 -10.60 7.24 2.15
CA ASP A 113 -9.82 8.06 3.07
C ASP A 113 -8.64 8.65 2.31
N PRO A 114 -8.35 9.95 2.43
CA PRO A 114 -7.28 10.59 1.68
C PRO A 114 -5.92 9.97 2.00
N LEU A 115 -5.05 9.88 0.98
CA LEU A 115 -3.64 9.49 1.18
C LEU A 115 -2.93 10.49 2.11
N PRO A 116 -1.82 10.11 2.75
CA PRO A 116 -1.03 11.03 3.55
C PRO A 116 -0.62 12.26 2.71
N ILE A 117 -0.55 13.44 3.35
CA ILE A 117 -0.42 14.72 2.64
C ILE A 117 0.79 14.84 1.70
N SER A 118 1.86 14.10 1.96
CA SER A 118 3.07 14.07 1.12
C SER A 118 2.97 13.13 -0.10
N TRP A 119 1.89 12.34 -0.23
CA TRP A 119 1.70 11.31 -1.26
C TRP A 119 0.75 11.82 -2.35
N THR A 120 1.20 12.84 -3.10
CA THR A 120 0.37 13.54 -4.09
C THR A 120 0.54 13.08 -5.53
N HIS A 121 1.62 12.37 -5.84
CA HIS A 121 1.96 11.91 -7.20
C HIS A 121 2.13 10.39 -7.21
N CYS A 122 1.04 9.69 -6.92
CA CYS A 122 1.02 8.25 -6.72
C CYS A 122 0.24 7.52 -7.82
N TYR A 123 0.67 6.29 -8.09
CA TYR A 123 0.10 5.40 -9.08
C TYR A 123 -0.04 3.98 -8.53
N HIS A 124 -1.09 3.30 -8.97
CA HIS A 124 -1.33 1.86 -8.82
C HIS A 124 -0.79 1.11 -10.03
#